data_AF-A0A2K1YYW5-F1
#
_entry.id   AF-A0A2K1YYW5-F1
#
_cell.length_a   1.000
_cell.length_b   1.000
_cell.length_c   1.000
_cell.angle_alpha   90.00
_cell.angle_beta   90.00
_cell.angle_gamma   90.00
#
_symmetry.space_group_name_H-M   'P 1'
#
loop_
_entity.id
_entity.type
_entity.pdbx_description
1 polymer ?
#
loop_
_entity_poly.entity_id
_entity_poly.type
_entity_poly.pdbx_seq_one_letter_code
_entity_poly.pdbx_strand_id
1 'polypeptide(L)'
;MVIKLKHELIFNSYKTIDGRGANVHITGNGCITLQYVSHIIIHNIHVHHCKPSGNTNIAASPTHVGWRGRSDGDGISIFGAQKIWIDHCSLSYCTDGLIDAIMGSTGITISNNHFTHHDEVMLLGHDDKYALDTGMQVTIAFNHFGQGLVQRMPRCRRGYIHVVNNDFTAWEMYAIGGSANPTINSQGNRYTAPTDDNAKEVTKRVDTNEGDWAGWNWRTDGDIMVNGAFFVPSGGGLSAQYSKASSVEPKSAGLIQQLTLNAGVFGDPRDDSGSISTPGFSGGGTSSTTNTGVQGSGSSGGGGDYFGMIFGSGAPPPTSTSLIFLSLLIILILCTITNHVALESFPLLSL
;
A
#
# COMPACT_ATOMS: atom_id res chain seq x y z
N MET A 1 -14.78 -16.38 -7.68
CA MET A 1 -15.36 -15.71 -8.86
C MET A 1 -14.21 -15.18 -9.70
N VAL A 2 -14.16 -15.52 -10.99
CA VAL A 2 -13.16 -14.99 -11.93
C VAL A 2 -13.88 -14.12 -12.96
N ILE A 3 -13.60 -12.82 -12.95
CA ILE A 3 -14.14 -11.84 -13.88
C ILE A 3 -13.09 -11.59 -14.97
N LYS A 4 -13.36 -12.11 -16.17
CA LYS A 4 -12.53 -11.85 -17.36
C LYS A 4 -13.11 -10.68 -18.15
N LEU A 5 -12.51 -9.50 -18.00
CA LEU A 5 -12.92 -8.29 -18.69
C LEU A 5 -12.62 -8.39 -20.19
N LYS A 6 -13.53 -7.85 -21.00
CA LYS A 6 -13.36 -7.75 -22.46
C LYS A 6 -12.56 -6.52 -22.87
N HIS A 7 -12.71 -5.44 -22.10
CA HIS A 7 -12.04 -4.14 -22.24
C HIS A 7 -11.94 -3.47 -20.85
N GLU A 8 -11.32 -2.28 -20.80
CA GLU A 8 -11.22 -1.45 -19.58
C GLU A 8 -12.54 -1.38 -18.79
N LEU A 9 -12.46 -1.62 -17.49
CA LEU A 9 -13.51 -1.35 -16.52
C LEU A 9 -13.33 0.09 -16.02
N ILE A 10 -14.10 1.00 -16.60
CA ILE A 10 -14.04 2.44 -16.29
C ILE A 10 -14.87 2.73 -15.04
N PHE A 11 -14.26 3.41 -14.07
CA PHE A 11 -14.92 3.81 -12.82
C PHE A 11 -15.56 5.20 -12.93
N ASN A 12 -16.59 5.39 -12.10
CA ASN A 12 -17.10 6.71 -11.74
C ASN A 12 -16.74 6.99 -10.28
N SER A 13 -16.73 8.27 -9.87
CA SER A 13 -16.45 8.68 -8.48
C SER A 13 -17.36 8.01 -7.45
N TYR A 14 -16.91 7.97 -6.19
CA TYR A 14 -17.66 7.46 -5.03
C TYR A 14 -18.05 5.99 -5.20
N LYS A 15 -17.04 5.12 -5.29
CA LYS A 15 -17.22 3.67 -5.46
C LYS A 15 -16.27 2.90 -4.55
N THR A 16 -16.74 1.74 -4.12
CA THR A 16 -15.94 0.73 -3.45
C THR A 16 -16.08 -0.58 -4.22
N ILE A 17 -14.96 -1.19 -4.62
CA ILE A 17 -14.93 -2.62 -4.86
C ILE A 17 -14.53 -3.28 -3.55
N ASP A 18 -15.34 -4.22 -3.10
CA ASP A 18 -15.10 -4.98 -1.87
C ASP A 18 -15.22 -6.48 -2.20
N GLY A 19 -14.09 -7.18 -2.18
CA GLY A 19 -14.06 -8.62 -2.38
C GLY A 19 -14.13 -9.41 -1.08
N ARG A 20 -14.35 -8.81 0.09
CA ARG A 20 -14.39 -9.56 1.35
C ARG A 20 -15.46 -10.66 1.33
N GLY A 21 -15.12 -11.80 1.93
CA GLY A 21 -15.99 -12.97 1.98
C GLY A 21 -16.10 -13.72 0.65
N ALA A 22 -15.38 -13.31 -0.39
CA ALA A 22 -15.32 -13.99 -1.67
C ALA A 22 -13.89 -14.02 -2.20
N ASN A 23 -13.53 -15.07 -2.94
CA ASN A 23 -12.31 -15.05 -3.72
C ASN A 23 -12.63 -14.41 -5.08
N VAL A 24 -12.21 -13.17 -5.31
CA VAL A 24 -12.54 -12.38 -6.52
C VAL A 24 -11.29 -12.09 -7.33
N HIS A 25 -11.25 -12.59 -8.56
CA HIS A 25 -10.19 -12.31 -9.52
C HIS A 25 -10.67 -11.42 -10.65
N ILE A 26 -9.95 -10.33 -10.93
CA ILE A 26 -10.14 -9.47 -12.10
C ILE A 26 -8.97 -9.71 -13.05
N THR A 27 -9.29 -10.09 -14.29
CA THR A 27 -8.32 -10.46 -15.30
C THR A 27 -8.80 -10.09 -16.71
N GLY A 28 -7.99 -10.34 -17.73
CA GLY A 28 -8.37 -10.18 -19.13
C GLY A 28 -7.84 -8.89 -19.71
N ASN A 29 -8.72 -8.11 -20.31
CA ASN A 29 -8.35 -7.01 -21.19
C ASN A 29 -8.65 -5.65 -20.52
N GLY A 30 -7.68 -4.73 -20.51
CA GLY A 30 -7.78 -3.36 -20.01
C GLY A 30 -7.81 -3.20 -18.49
N CYS A 31 -8.42 -4.13 -17.77
CA CYS A 31 -8.52 -4.11 -16.30
C CYS A 31 -9.08 -2.80 -15.74
N ILE A 32 -8.58 -2.27 -14.62
CA ILE A 32 -9.25 -1.19 -13.88
C ILE A 32 -8.72 0.17 -14.32
N THR A 33 -9.62 1.07 -14.74
CA THR A 33 -9.27 2.45 -15.13
C THR A 33 -10.01 3.48 -14.26
N LEU A 34 -9.24 4.25 -13.50
CA LEU A 34 -9.68 5.35 -12.64
C LEU A 34 -9.28 6.69 -13.28
N GLN A 35 -10.07 7.17 -14.23
CA GLN A 35 -9.74 8.40 -14.97
C GLN A 35 -10.62 9.58 -14.57
N TYR A 36 -10.01 10.68 -14.12
CA TYR A 36 -10.68 11.92 -13.71
C TYR A 36 -11.80 11.72 -12.66
N VAL A 37 -11.60 10.77 -11.76
CA VAL A 37 -12.55 10.42 -10.68
C VAL A 37 -11.97 10.66 -9.31
N SER A 38 -12.82 10.58 -8.28
CA SER A 38 -12.37 10.66 -6.90
C SER A 38 -13.17 9.78 -5.94
N HIS A 39 -12.61 9.55 -4.75
CA HIS A 39 -13.22 8.76 -3.68
C HIS A 39 -13.49 7.32 -4.12
N ILE A 40 -12.43 6.60 -4.44
CA ILE A 40 -12.49 5.19 -4.85
C ILE A 40 -11.75 4.34 -3.82
N ILE A 41 -12.37 3.23 -3.44
CA ILE A 41 -11.74 2.18 -2.63
C ILE A 41 -11.71 0.90 -3.48
N ILE A 42 -10.55 0.27 -3.60
CA ILE A 42 -10.39 -1.06 -4.18
C ILE A 42 -9.84 -1.94 -3.08
N HIS A 43 -10.64 -2.90 -2.63
CA HIS A 43 -10.32 -3.68 -1.46
C HIS A 43 -10.56 -5.19 -1.64
N ASN A 44 -9.59 -5.99 -1.19
CA ASN A 44 -9.72 -7.44 -1.08
C ASN A 44 -10.00 -8.18 -2.39
N ILE A 45 -9.30 -7.84 -3.47
CA ILE A 45 -9.41 -8.50 -4.77
C ILE A 45 -8.06 -8.88 -5.37
N HIS A 46 -8.06 -9.89 -6.23
CA HIS A 46 -6.91 -10.23 -7.07
C HIS A 46 -7.01 -9.50 -8.40
N VAL A 47 -5.93 -8.88 -8.86
CA VAL A 47 -5.83 -8.25 -10.19
C VAL A 47 -4.61 -8.82 -10.90
N HIS A 48 -4.83 -9.59 -11.96
CA HIS A 48 -3.72 -10.27 -12.64
C HIS A 48 -3.99 -10.60 -14.10
N HIS A 49 -2.92 -10.81 -14.88
CA HIS A 49 -3.01 -11.19 -16.29
C HIS A 49 -3.82 -10.18 -17.12
N CYS A 50 -3.65 -8.90 -16.79
CA CYS A 50 -4.20 -7.77 -17.52
C CYS A 50 -3.46 -7.58 -18.85
N LYS A 51 -4.21 -7.32 -19.92
CA LYS A 51 -3.72 -7.24 -21.30
C LYS A 51 -4.17 -5.96 -21.98
N PRO A 52 -3.39 -5.42 -22.93
CA PRO A 52 -3.78 -4.29 -23.75
C PRO A 52 -5.16 -4.49 -24.40
N SER A 53 -6.00 -3.47 -24.43
CA SER A 53 -7.31 -3.54 -25.10
C SER A 53 -7.82 -2.16 -25.48
N GLY A 54 -8.77 -2.07 -26.42
CA GLY A 54 -9.36 -0.80 -26.81
C GLY A 54 -9.61 -0.75 -28.31
N ASN A 55 -9.48 0.44 -28.91
CA ASN A 55 -9.89 0.73 -30.28
C ASN A 55 -11.34 0.29 -30.54
N THR A 56 -12.21 0.62 -29.58
CA THR A 56 -13.62 0.25 -29.60
C THR A 56 -14.43 1.21 -28.73
N ASN A 57 -15.75 1.10 -28.83
CA ASN A 57 -16.67 1.79 -27.94
C ASN A 57 -16.78 1.06 -26.60
N ILE A 58 -16.51 1.78 -25.51
CA ILE A 58 -16.58 1.29 -24.13
C ILE A 58 -17.54 2.18 -23.34
N ALA A 59 -18.39 1.56 -22.52
CA ALA A 59 -19.25 2.30 -21.60
C ALA A 59 -18.41 2.89 -20.46
N ALA A 60 -18.37 4.22 -20.35
CA ALA A 60 -17.75 4.92 -19.22
C ALA A 60 -18.73 5.16 -18.06
N SER A 61 -20.03 5.14 -18.36
CA SER A 61 -21.12 5.19 -17.39
C SER A 61 -22.35 4.46 -17.94
N PRO A 62 -23.39 4.23 -17.12
CA PRO A 62 -24.64 3.62 -17.60
C PRO A 62 -25.32 4.38 -18.74
N THR A 63 -25.00 5.67 -18.93
CA THR A 63 -25.62 6.55 -19.93
C THR A 63 -24.63 7.07 -20.98
N HIS A 64 -23.35 6.71 -20.88
CA HIS A 64 -22.32 7.19 -21.79
C HIS A 64 -21.43 6.07 -22.29
N VAL A 65 -21.37 5.95 -23.62
CA VAL A 65 -20.45 5.08 -24.35
C VAL A 65 -19.58 5.98 -25.22
N GLY A 66 -18.27 5.78 -25.15
CA GLY A 66 -17.30 6.56 -25.91
C GLY A 66 -16.24 5.67 -26.56
N TRP A 67 -15.66 6.15 -27.65
CA TRP A 67 -14.51 5.49 -28.26
C TRP A 67 -13.28 5.60 -27.37
N ARG A 68 -12.60 4.47 -27.15
CA ARG A 68 -11.38 4.37 -26.36
C ARG A 68 -10.24 3.88 -27.24
N GLY A 69 -9.08 4.53 -27.12
CA GLY A 69 -7.83 4.05 -27.70
C GLY A 69 -7.37 2.75 -27.03
N ARG A 70 -6.23 2.22 -27.47
CA ARG A 70 -5.62 1.03 -26.87
C ARG A 70 -4.98 1.38 -25.52
N SER A 71 -5.35 0.65 -24.48
CA SER A 71 -4.71 0.67 -23.16
C SER A 71 -3.44 -0.19 -23.15
N ASP A 72 -2.56 0.07 -22.19
CA ASP A 72 -1.25 -0.60 -22.08
C ASP A 72 -1.34 -1.99 -21.42
N GLY A 73 -2.38 -2.22 -20.62
CA GLY A 73 -2.60 -3.50 -19.95
C GLY A 73 -2.15 -3.51 -18.50
N ASP A 74 -2.20 -2.36 -17.84
CA ASP A 74 -1.98 -2.22 -16.40
C ASP A 74 -3.03 -2.98 -15.58
N GLY A 75 -2.67 -3.33 -14.35
CA GLY A 75 -3.63 -3.82 -13.36
C GLY A 75 -4.65 -2.74 -12.96
N ILE A 76 -4.14 -1.63 -12.42
CA ILE A 76 -4.92 -0.48 -11.97
C ILE A 76 -4.28 0.81 -12.52
N SER A 77 -4.95 1.46 -13.48
CA SER A 77 -4.51 2.74 -14.05
C SER A 77 -5.26 3.91 -13.40
N ILE A 78 -4.53 4.87 -12.84
CA ILE A 78 -5.01 6.04 -12.10
C ILE A 78 -4.57 7.31 -12.85
N PHE A 79 -5.52 7.98 -13.49
CA PHE A 79 -5.25 9.07 -14.43
C PHE A 79 -5.96 10.35 -14.00
N GLY A 80 -5.22 11.34 -13.52
CA GLY A 80 -5.79 12.59 -13.01
C GLY A 80 -6.88 12.39 -11.94
N ALA A 81 -6.75 11.32 -11.14
CA ALA A 81 -7.73 10.95 -10.13
C ALA A 81 -7.21 11.23 -8.71
N GLN A 82 -8.12 11.40 -7.75
CA GLN A 82 -7.75 11.81 -6.40
C GLN A 82 -8.53 11.09 -5.31
N LYS A 83 -7.93 10.95 -4.11
CA LYS A 83 -8.57 10.26 -2.96
C LYS A 83 -8.88 8.81 -3.29
N ILE A 84 -7.83 8.04 -3.53
CA ILE A 84 -7.89 6.62 -3.92
C ILE A 84 -7.25 5.78 -2.83
N TRP A 85 -7.90 4.68 -2.46
CA TRP A 85 -7.35 3.70 -1.51
C TRP A 85 -7.35 2.31 -2.13
N ILE A 86 -6.17 1.73 -2.30
CA ILE A 86 -5.97 0.36 -2.80
C ILE A 86 -5.45 -0.46 -1.62
N ASP A 87 -6.27 -1.39 -1.14
CA ASP A 87 -6.03 -2.06 0.13
C ASP A 87 -6.26 -3.57 0.06
N HIS A 88 -5.39 -4.38 0.67
CA HIS A 88 -5.56 -5.83 0.71
C HIS A 88 -5.78 -6.48 -0.66
N CYS A 89 -5.14 -5.98 -1.71
CA CYS A 89 -5.19 -6.56 -3.04
C CYS A 89 -3.97 -7.43 -3.32
N SER A 90 -4.15 -8.47 -4.13
CA SER A 90 -3.05 -9.31 -4.65
C SER A 90 -2.85 -8.99 -6.14
N LEU A 91 -1.70 -8.46 -6.54
CA LEU A 91 -1.43 -8.00 -7.92
C LEU A 91 -0.21 -8.69 -8.53
N SER A 92 -0.36 -9.20 -9.77
CA SER A 92 0.73 -9.92 -10.47
C SER A 92 0.50 -10.08 -11.97
N TYR A 93 1.54 -10.41 -12.73
CA TYR A 93 1.46 -10.87 -14.13
C TYR A 93 0.66 -9.96 -15.08
N CYS A 94 0.70 -8.64 -14.92
CA CYS A 94 0.08 -7.75 -15.91
C CYS A 94 0.99 -7.59 -17.14
N THR A 95 0.51 -6.96 -18.20
CA THR A 95 1.35 -6.78 -19.41
C THR A 95 2.32 -5.60 -19.25
N ASP A 96 1.85 -4.52 -18.63
CA ASP A 96 2.65 -3.30 -18.42
C ASP A 96 2.85 -3.04 -16.91
N GLY A 97 2.21 -2.04 -16.28
CA GLY A 97 2.28 -1.79 -14.84
C GLY A 97 1.35 -2.66 -13.98
N LEU A 98 1.62 -2.84 -12.68
CA LEU A 98 0.56 -3.30 -11.74
C LEU A 98 -0.31 -2.12 -11.28
N ILE A 99 0.32 -1.02 -10.88
CA ILE A 99 -0.36 0.22 -10.49
C ILE A 99 0.35 1.42 -11.10
N ASP A 100 -0.35 2.16 -11.95
CA ASP A 100 0.16 3.38 -12.58
C ASP A 100 -0.66 4.59 -12.16
N ALA A 101 -0.01 5.57 -11.52
CA ALA A 101 -0.64 6.82 -11.10
C ALA A 101 0.03 8.01 -11.76
N ILE A 102 -0.70 8.69 -12.64
CA ILE A 102 -0.12 9.71 -13.53
C ILE A 102 -1.06 10.92 -13.65
N MET A 103 -0.59 11.96 -14.36
CA MET A 103 -1.42 13.07 -14.83
C MET A 103 -2.04 13.91 -13.70
N GLY A 104 -1.26 14.18 -12.64
CA GLY A 104 -1.67 14.99 -11.50
C GLY A 104 -2.50 14.23 -10.49
N SER A 105 -2.48 12.88 -10.53
CA SER A 105 -3.16 12.07 -9.53
C SER A 105 -2.56 12.29 -8.14
N THR A 106 -3.39 12.35 -7.09
CA THR A 106 -2.93 12.72 -5.74
C THR A 106 -3.85 12.25 -4.61
N GLY A 107 -3.34 12.19 -3.39
CA GLY A 107 -4.09 11.66 -2.24
C GLY A 107 -4.39 10.18 -2.42
N ILE A 108 -3.34 9.39 -2.65
CA ILE A 108 -3.43 7.95 -2.89
C ILE A 108 -2.81 7.21 -1.70
N THR A 109 -3.49 6.20 -1.19
CA THR A 109 -2.93 5.24 -0.23
C THR A 109 -2.95 3.85 -0.86
N ILE A 110 -1.80 3.18 -0.84
CA ILE A 110 -1.62 1.81 -1.31
C ILE A 110 -1.15 1.01 -0.10
N SER A 111 -2.04 0.23 0.51
CA SER A 111 -1.75 -0.45 1.78
C SER A 111 -2.09 -1.93 1.84
N ASN A 112 -1.36 -2.68 2.66
CA ASN A 112 -1.63 -4.10 2.91
C ASN A 112 -1.74 -4.95 1.63
N ASN A 113 -1.15 -4.55 0.51
CA ASN A 113 -1.23 -5.31 -0.74
C ASN A 113 -0.08 -6.31 -0.85
N HIS A 114 -0.28 -7.35 -1.66
CA HIS A 114 0.75 -8.33 -2.00
C HIS A 114 1.05 -8.23 -3.50
N PHE A 115 2.30 -7.91 -3.82
CA PHE A 115 2.78 -7.78 -5.20
C PHE A 115 3.78 -8.88 -5.51
N THR A 116 3.59 -9.61 -6.61
CA THR A 116 4.51 -10.70 -7.00
C THR A 116 4.60 -10.84 -8.52
N HIS A 117 5.66 -11.50 -8.98
CA HIS A 117 5.86 -11.96 -10.37
C HIS A 117 5.56 -10.90 -11.43
N HIS A 118 6.31 -9.80 -11.40
CA HIS A 118 6.08 -8.67 -12.28
C HIS A 118 7.32 -7.79 -12.42
N ASP A 119 7.59 -7.28 -13.63
CA ASP A 119 8.76 -6.43 -13.88
C ASP A 119 8.52 -5.00 -13.37
N GLU A 120 7.52 -4.33 -13.95
CA GLU A 120 7.24 -2.91 -13.71
C GLU A 120 6.11 -2.74 -12.69
N VAL A 121 6.44 -2.77 -11.39
CA VAL A 121 5.41 -2.88 -10.33
C VAL A 121 4.53 -1.63 -10.22
N MET A 122 5.12 -0.47 -9.96
CA MET A 122 4.37 0.74 -9.65
C MET A 122 5.03 2.00 -10.20
N LEU A 123 4.34 2.69 -11.12
CA LEU A 123 4.78 3.96 -11.68
C LEU A 123 4.00 5.13 -11.07
N LEU A 124 4.70 6.09 -10.48
CA LEU A 124 4.13 7.31 -9.90
C LEU A 124 4.67 8.52 -10.67
N GLY A 125 3.89 9.00 -11.65
CA GLY A 125 4.25 10.03 -12.61
C GLY A 125 4.93 9.46 -13.86
N HIS A 126 4.51 9.90 -15.06
CA HIS A 126 4.91 9.30 -16.35
C HIS A 126 5.97 10.07 -17.13
N ASP A 127 5.99 11.40 -17.01
CA ASP A 127 6.86 12.29 -17.78
C ASP A 127 7.61 13.23 -16.83
N ASP A 128 8.93 13.24 -16.95
CA ASP A 128 9.85 14.10 -16.20
C ASP A 128 9.49 15.59 -16.33
N LYS A 129 8.81 16.00 -17.40
CA LYS A 129 8.42 17.40 -17.68
C LYS A 129 7.01 17.74 -17.22
N TYR A 130 6.21 16.77 -16.75
CA TYR A 130 4.82 17.01 -16.39
C TYR A 130 4.68 17.67 -15.00
N ALA A 131 4.70 19.00 -14.97
CA ALA A 131 4.81 19.78 -13.74
C ALA A 131 3.68 19.55 -12.71
N LEU A 132 2.47 19.16 -13.16
CA LEU A 132 1.34 18.93 -12.24
C LEU A 132 1.56 17.74 -11.30
N ASP A 133 2.43 16.79 -11.65
CA ASP A 133 2.80 15.68 -10.75
C ASP A 133 3.60 16.17 -9.51
N THR A 134 4.04 17.44 -9.47
CA THR A 134 4.60 18.06 -8.25
C THR A 134 3.58 18.08 -7.10
N GLY A 135 2.27 18.11 -7.40
CA GLY A 135 1.21 18.03 -6.41
C GLY A 135 0.83 16.60 -5.98
N MET A 136 1.47 15.58 -6.55
CA MET A 136 1.21 14.18 -6.22
C MET A 136 1.63 13.88 -4.77
N GLN A 137 0.74 13.21 -4.04
CA GLN A 137 1.00 12.70 -2.69
C GLN A 137 0.53 11.25 -2.61
N VAL A 138 1.46 10.35 -2.30
CA VAL A 138 1.19 8.90 -2.20
C VAL A 138 1.76 8.34 -0.91
N THR A 139 0.96 7.53 -0.20
CA THR A 139 1.42 6.71 0.92
C THR A 139 1.43 5.25 0.50
N ILE A 140 2.55 4.57 0.66
CA ILE A 140 2.74 3.14 0.41
C ILE A 140 3.06 2.50 1.76
N ALA A 141 2.12 1.73 2.32
CA ALA A 141 2.23 1.25 3.69
C ALA A 141 1.85 -0.21 3.89
N PHE A 142 2.62 -0.96 4.68
CA PHE A 142 2.27 -2.34 5.08
C PHE A 142 2.13 -3.33 3.92
N ASN A 143 2.64 -2.99 2.73
CA ASN A 143 2.61 -3.90 1.59
C ASN A 143 3.72 -4.94 1.72
N HIS A 144 3.48 -6.09 1.11
CA HIS A 144 4.50 -7.10 0.86
C HIS A 144 4.85 -7.10 -0.64
N PHE A 145 6.08 -6.70 -0.94
CA PHE A 145 6.70 -6.81 -2.25
C PHE A 145 7.48 -8.13 -2.27
N GLY A 146 6.83 -9.16 -2.80
CA GLY A 146 7.25 -10.55 -2.69
C GLY A 146 8.08 -11.05 -3.87
N GLN A 147 8.01 -12.36 -4.11
CA GLN A 147 8.83 -13.06 -5.09
C GLN A 147 8.60 -12.57 -6.53
N GLY A 148 9.67 -12.56 -7.32
CA GLY A 148 9.62 -12.38 -8.77
C GLY A 148 9.35 -10.95 -9.21
N LEU A 149 9.65 -9.97 -8.35
CA LEU A 149 9.59 -8.56 -8.70
C LEU A 149 10.94 -8.08 -9.22
N VAL A 150 10.95 -7.31 -10.31
CA VAL A 150 12.19 -6.79 -10.88
C VAL A 150 12.50 -5.38 -10.36
N GLN A 151 11.54 -4.45 -10.48
CA GLN A 151 11.76 -3.03 -10.22
C GLN A 151 10.48 -2.22 -9.91
N ARG A 152 10.67 -0.92 -9.66
CA ARG A 152 9.60 0.09 -9.50
C ARG A 152 8.68 -0.15 -8.31
N MET A 153 9.23 -0.28 -7.11
CA MET A 153 8.48 -0.45 -5.87
C MET A 153 8.67 0.72 -4.88
N PRO A 154 8.36 1.99 -5.24
CA PRO A 154 7.85 2.51 -6.52
C PRO A 154 8.96 3.06 -7.44
N ARG A 155 8.60 3.43 -8.68
CA ARG A 155 9.35 4.41 -9.50
C ARG A 155 8.60 5.74 -9.51
N CYS A 156 9.22 6.79 -8.96
CA CYS A 156 8.59 8.08 -8.75
C CYS A 156 9.12 9.19 -9.67
N ARG A 157 8.26 10.14 -10.01
CA ARG A 157 8.62 11.41 -10.62
C ARG A 157 7.91 12.54 -9.91
N ARG A 158 8.66 13.56 -9.50
CA ARG A 158 8.14 14.71 -8.74
C ARG A 158 7.38 14.25 -7.49
N GLY A 159 6.50 15.09 -6.96
CA GLY A 159 5.60 14.74 -5.86
C GLY A 159 6.29 14.37 -4.54
N TYR A 160 5.46 13.93 -3.59
CA TYR A 160 5.87 13.43 -2.29
C TYR A 160 5.36 12.01 -2.07
N ILE A 161 6.28 11.10 -1.76
CA ILE A 161 5.98 9.68 -1.58
C ILE A 161 6.49 9.24 -0.20
N HIS A 162 5.57 8.73 0.61
CA HIS A 162 5.86 8.14 1.91
C HIS A 162 5.81 6.62 1.79
N VAL A 163 6.97 5.97 1.91
CA VAL A 163 7.13 4.51 1.89
C VAL A 163 7.38 4.06 3.32
N VAL A 164 6.38 3.46 3.97
CA VAL A 164 6.42 3.21 5.41
C VAL A 164 6.01 1.78 5.79
N ASN A 165 6.85 1.13 6.58
CA ASN A 165 6.59 -0.22 7.11
C ASN A 165 6.18 -1.28 6.06
N ASN A 166 6.81 -1.27 4.89
CA ASN A 166 6.65 -2.32 3.87
C ASN A 166 7.76 -3.37 4.00
N ASP A 167 7.50 -4.55 3.44
CA ASP A 167 8.43 -5.68 3.40
C ASP A 167 8.83 -5.97 1.95
N PHE A 168 10.10 -5.74 1.62
CA PHE A 168 10.66 -5.94 0.28
C PHE A 168 11.58 -7.15 0.26
N THR A 169 11.33 -8.07 -0.66
CA THR A 169 12.16 -9.24 -0.85
C THR A 169 12.64 -9.36 -2.30
N ALA A 170 13.94 -9.66 -2.46
CA ALA A 170 14.54 -10.21 -3.67
C ALA A 170 14.19 -9.49 -4.99
N TRP A 171 14.24 -8.15 -5.01
CA TRP A 171 14.16 -7.39 -6.26
C TRP A 171 15.31 -7.77 -7.20
N GLU A 172 15.10 -7.74 -8.51
CA GLU A 172 16.16 -8.10 -9.48
C GLU A 172 16.99 -6.90 -9.95
N MET A 173 16.44 -5.68 -9.94
CA MET A 173 17.17 -4.48 -10.40
C MET A 173 17.28 -3.38 -9.33
N TYR A 174 16.17 -2.96 -8.75
CA TYR A 174 16.14 -2.00 -7.62
C TYR A 174 14.76 -2.03 -6.96
N ALA A 175 14.66 -1.65 -5.68
CA ALA A 175 13.36 -1.51 -5.03
C ALA A 175 12.75 -0.14 -5.33
N ILE A 176 13.38 0.94 -4.87
CA ILE A 176 12.86 2.31 -4.97
C ILE A 176 13.65 3.08 -6.01
N GLY A 177 12.97 3.76 -6.94
CA GLY A 177 13.65 4.58 -7.92
C GLY A 177 12.89 5.82 -8.34
N GLY A 178 13.50 6.60 -9.22
CA GLY A 178 12.85 7.79 -9.72
C GLY A 178 13.73 8.68 -10.59
N SER A 179 13.07 9.63 -11.23
CA SER A 179 13.64 10.70 -12.06
C SER A 179 12.88 12.00 -11.81
N ALA A 180 13.40 13.15 -12.23
CA ALA A 180 12.74 14.46 -12.06
C ALA A 180 12.39 14.85 -10.60
N ASN A 181 13.35 14.69 -9.68
CA ASN A 181 13.32 15.22 -8.31
C ASN A 181 12.06 14.87 -7.48
N PRO A 182 11.72 13.58 -7.32
CA PRO A 182 10.70 13.18 -6.35
C PRO A 182 11.23 13.32 -4.93
N THR A 183 10.35 13.68 -4.00
CA THR A 183 10.66 13.58 -2.57
C THR A 183 10.24 12.22 -2.06
N ILE A 184 11.21 11.41 -1.63
CA ILE A 184 10.97 10.04 -1.16
C ILE A 184 11.34 9.96 0.32
N ASN A 185 10.36 9.56 1.11
CA ASN A 185 10.48 9.33 2.53
C ASN A 185 10.30 7.83 2.84
N SER A 186 11.40 7.11 3.04
CA SER A 186 11.42 5.71 3.47
C SER A 186 11.54 5.62 5.00
N GLN A 187 10.57 4.99 5.68
CA GLN A 187 10.61 4.81 7.13
C GLN A 187 10.17 3.42 7.60
N GLY A 188 10.96 2.80 8.48
CA GLY A 188 10.60 1.56 9.16
C GLY A 188 10.32 0.36 8.25
N ASN A 189 10.78 0.37 6.99
CA ASN A 189 10.67 -0.74 6.05
C ASN A 189 11.74 -1.82 6.32
N ARG A 190 11.54 -3.00 5.74
CA ARG A 190 12.59 -4.03 5.65
C ARG A 190 12.94 -4.27 4.19
N TYR A 191 14.24 -4.18 3.88
CA TYR A 191 14.77 -4.43 2.55
C TYR A 191 15.69 -5.65 2.60
N THR A 192 15.23 -6.77 2.03
CA THR A 192 16.02 -8.00 1.90
C THR A 192 16.54 -8.12 0.48
N ALA A 193 17.80 -7.71 0.27
CA ALA A 193 18.42 -7.75 -1.04
C ALA A 193 18.51 -9.19 -1.59
N PRO A 194 18.46 -9.37 -2.93
CA PRO A 194 18.71 -10.65 -3.58
C PRO A 194 20.15 -11.15 -3.33
N THR A 195 20.45 -12.38 -3.75
CA THR A 195 21.80 -12.95 -3.67
C THR A 195 22.79 -12.28 -4.62
N ASP A 196 22.33 -11.69 -5.73
CA ASP A 196 23.18 -10.96 -6.69
C ASP A 196 23.83 -9.73 -6.03
N ASP A 197 25.16 -9.67 -6.09
CA ASP A 197 25.97 -8.58 -5.55
C ASP A 197 25.79 -7.27 -6.32
N ASN A 198 25.28 -7.32 -7.55
CA ASN A 198 24.99 -6.12 -8.34
C ASN A 198 23.63 -5.49 -8.01
N ALA A 199 22.81 -6.15 -7.20
CA ALA A 199 21.45 -5.73 -6.86
C ALA A 199 21.27 -5.43 -5.36
N LYS A 200 22.32 -4.92 -4.71
CA LYS A 200 22.31 -4.57 -3.27
C LYS A 200 21.78 -3.17 -2.97
N GLU A 201 21.91 -2.24 -3.91
CA GLU A 201 21.38 -0.89 -3.71
C GLU A 201 19.85 -0.92 -3.81
N VAL A 202 19.18 -0.48 -2.75
CA VAL A 202 17.72 -0.33 -2.68
C VAL A 202 17.25 0.75 -3.67
N THR A 203 18.05 1.80 -3.82
CA THR A 203 17.72 3.01 -4.57
C THR A 203 18.26 2.99 -5.99
N LYS A 204 17.52 3.60 -6.94
CA LYS A 204 18.03 3.90 -8.28
C LYS A 204 17.54 5.24 -8.82
N ARG A 205 18.47 6.18 -9.04
CA ARG A 205 18.19 7.42 -9.77
C ARG A 205 18.30 7.12 -11.26
N VAL A 206 17.18 7.17 -11.97
CA VAL A 206 17.08 6.70 -13.35
C VAL A 206 17.51 7.82 -14.30
N ASP A 207 18.38 7.49 -15.26
CA ASP A 207 18.86 8.37 -16.33
C ASP A 207 19.37 9.75 -15.85
N THR A 208 19.97 9.81 -14.66
CA THR A 208 20.39 11.06 -14.00
C THR A 208 21.80 10.95 -13.42
N ASN A 209 22.64 11.95 -13.66
CA ASN A 209 24.00 12.00 -13.11
C ASN A 209 23.99 12.44 -11.64
N GLU A 210 25.02 12.03 -10.87
CA GLU A 210 25.13 12.34 -9.43
C GLU A 210 25.01 13.83 -9.08
N GLY A 211 25.63 14.70 -9.88
CA GLY A 211 25.53 16.15 -9.68
C GLY A 211 24.10 16.70 -9.80
N ASP A 212 23.24 16.05 -10.58
CA ASP A 212 21.88 16.51 -10.85
C ASP A 212 20.88 16.05 -9.76
N TRP A 213 21.15 14.92 -9.10
CA TRP A 213 20.26 14.35 -8.07
C TRP A 213 20.73 14.53 -6.64
N ALA A 214 21.96 15.00 -6.39
CA ALA A 214 22.47 15.22 -5.03
C ALA A 214 21.55 16.10 -4.16
N GLY A 215 20.83 17.05 -4.77
CA GLY A 215 19.85 17.92 -4.11
C GLY A 215 18.44 17.32 -3.95
N TRP A 216 18.16 16.15 -4.51
CA TRP A 216 16.85 15.50 -4.39
C TRP A 216 16.71 14.91 -3.00
N ASN A 217 15.53 15.04 -2.40
CA ASN A 217 15.36 14.62 -1.02
C ASN A 217 14.88 13.17 -0.92
N TRP A 218 15.82 12.24 -0.80
CA TRP A 218 15.55 10.82 -0.60
C TRP A 218 16.11 10.43 0.76
N ARG A 219 15.22 10.06 1.68
CA ARG A 219 15.58 9.72 3.06
C ARG A 219 15.19 8.30 3.43
N THR A 220 15.99 7.72 4.32
CA THR A 220 15.78 6.44 4.99
C THR A 220 15.83 6.70 6.50
N ASP A 221 14.91 6.15 7.28
CA ASP A 221 14.83 6.35 8.72
C ASP A 221 14.19 5.14 9.42
N GLY A 222 14.94 4.48 10.31
CA GLY A 222 14.47 3.26 10.98
C GLY A 222 14.28 2.03 10.08
N ASP A 223 14.69 2.09 8.81
CA ASP A 223 14.67 0.95 7.89
C ASP A 223 15.71 -0.12 8.29
N ILE A 224 15.37 -1.40 8.09
CA ILE A 224 16.30 -2.52 8.26
C ILE A 224 16.78 -3.02 6.90
N MET A 225 18.09 -3.07 6.75
CA MET A 225 18.77 -3.59 5.56
C MET A 225 19.27 -5.01 5.82
N VAL A 226 18.88 -5.97 4.99
CA VAL A 226 19.22 -7.39 5.13
C VAL A 226 19.98 -7.87 3.88
N ASN A 227 20.88 -8.83 4.06
CA ASN A 227 21.65 -9.47 2.98
C ASN A 227 22.51 -8.49 2.15
N GLY A 228 23.10 -7.50 2.83
CA GLY A 228 23.96 -6.49 2.20
C GLY A 228 23.20 -5.36 1.50
N ALA A 229 21.88 -5.29 1.65
CA ALA A 229 21.11 -4.15 1.17
C ALA A 229 21.67 -2.83 1.71
N PHE A 230 21.59 -1.76 0.92
CA PHE A 230 21.87 -0.42 1.40
C PHE A 230 21.05 0.62 0.65
N PHE A 231 20.79 1.74 1.31
CA PHE A 231 20.07 2.88 0.75
C PHE A 231 21.03 4.05 0.66
N VAL A 232 21.12 4.70 -0.50
CA VAL A 232 21.92 5.91 -0.69
C VAL A 232 21.00 7.11 -0.50
N PRO A 233 21.06 7.87 0.62
CA PRO A 233 20.25 9.06 0.82
C PRO A 233 20.79 10.27 0.05
N SER A 234 19.96 11.30 -0.12
CA SER A 234 20.34 12.57 -0.75
C SER A 234 19.48 13.73 -0.23
N GLY A 235 19.92 14.96 -0.50
CA GLY A 235 19.23 16.19 -0.06
C GLY A 235 19.62 16.66 1.34
N GLY A 236 18.95 17.72 1.81
CA GLY A 236 19.37 18.51 2.97
C GLY A 236 19.07 17.93 4.37
N GLY A 237 18.55 16.70 4.47
CA GLY A 237 18.07 16.15 5.75
C GLY A 237 16.86 16.92 6.32
N LEU A 238 16.28 16.39 7.41
CA LEU A 238 15.03 16.81 8.09
C LEU A 238 14.56 18.26 7.84
N SER A 239 13.67 18.45 6.86
CA SER A 239 12.90 19.69 6.72
C SER A 239 11.53 19.56 7.42
N ALA A 240 10.99 20.66 7.93
CA ALA A 240 9.64 20.72 8.51
C ALA A 240 8.50 20.36 7.50
N GLN A 241 8.84 20.11 6.24
CA GLN A 241 7.91 19.57 5.23
C GLN A 241 7.51 18.11 5.53
N TYR A 242 8.39 17.29 6.10
CA TYR A 242 8.12 15.87 6.31
C TYR A 242 7.08 15.61 7.41
N SER A 243 7.10 16.40 8.49
CA SER A 243 6.15 16.28 9.60
C SER A 243 4.73 16.72 9.23
N LYS A 244 4.56 17.51 8.16
CA LYS A 244 3.24 17.86 7.61
C LYS A 244 2.71 16.86 6.58
N ALA A 245 3.55 15.92 6.13
CA ALA A 245 3.24 15.01 5.02
C ALA A 245 3.20 13.53 5.43
N SER A 246 3.52 13.18 6.67
CA SER A 246 3.31 11.84 7.22
C SER A 246 1.83 11.61 7.52
N SER A 247 1.21 10.68 6.81
CA SER A 247 -0.15 10.18 7.03
C SER A 247 -0.25 9.20 8.20
N VAL A 248 0.88 8.62 8.62
CA VAL A 248 1.00 7.62 9.69
C VAL A 248 2.38 7.71 10.33
N GLU A 249 2.45 7.46 11.64
CA GLU A 249 3.71 7.36 12.37
C GLU A 249 4.39 6.00 12.08
N PRO A 250 5.69 5.98 11.73
CA PRO A 250 6.39 4.74 11.43
C PRO A 250 6.56 3.89 12.69
N LYS A 251 6.25 2.59 12.58
CA LYS A 251 6.58 1.59 13.59
C LYS A 251 7.99 1.05 13.37
N SER A 252 8.54 0.38 14.40
CA SER A 252 9.84 -0.29 14.28
C SER A 252 9.82 -1.33 13.15
N ALA A 253 10.85 -1.29 12.29
CA ALA A 253 11.06 -2.29 11.24
C ALA A 253 11.23 -3.72 11.80
N GLY A 254 11.55 -3.87 13.09
CA GLY A 254 11.57 -5.18 13.75
C GLY A 254 10.19 -5.87 13.82
N LEU A 255 9.10 -5.12 13.61
CA LEU A 255 7.73 -5.64 13.58
C LEU A 255 7.24 -5.94 12.16
N ILE A 256 8.06 -5.79 11.12
CA ILE A 256 7.60 -5.85 9.72
C ILE A 256 6.90 -7.16 9.37
N GLN A 257 7.40 -8.28 9.89
CA GLN A 257 6.73 -9.58 9.71
C GLN A 257 5.29 -9.59 10.26
N GLN A 258 5.05 -8.93 11.40
CA GLN A 258 3.71 -8.82 11.99
C GLN A 258 2.85 -7.79 11.24
N LEU A 259 3.44 -6.66 10.86
CA LEU A 259 2.73 -5.57 10.19
C LEU A 259 2.25 -5.95 8.78
N THR A 260 3.02 -6.80 8.09
CA THR A 260 2.72 -7.26 6.72
C THR A 260 2.20 -8.70 6.68
N LEU A 261 1.90 -9.31 7.84
CA LEU A 261 1.52 -10.72 7.93
C LEU A 261 0.30 -11.07 7.05
N ASN A 262 -0.65 -10.14 6.99
CA ASN A 262 -1.92 -10.32 6.28
C ASN A 262 -1.95 -9.58 4.93
N ALA A 263 -0.80 -9.14 4.41
CA ALA A 263 -0.76 -8.43 3.14
C ALA A 263 -1.31 -9.29 1.99
N GLY A 264 -2.06 -8.68 1.08
CA GLY A 264 -2.81 -9.36 0.02
C GLY A 264 -4.27 -9.58 0.40
N VAL A 265 -4.96 -10.36 -0.43
CA VAL A 265 -6.36 -10.74 -0.21
C VAL A 265 -6.47 -11.63 1.03
N PHE A 266 -7.53 -11.42 1.83
CA PHE A 266 -7.78 -12.21 3.03
C PHE A 266 -7.89 -13.70 2.72
N GLY A 267 -7.10 -14.50 3.45
CA GLY A 267 -7.09 -15.95 3.35
C GLY A 267 -6.12 -16.52 2.31
N ASP A 268 -5.43 -15.67 1.54
CA ASP A 268 -4.37 -16.13 0.65
C ASP A 268 -3.14 -16.62 1.44
N PRO A 269 -2.51 -17.73 1.01
CA PRO A 269 -1.19 -18.10 1.51
C PRO A 269 -0.15 -17.04 1.13
N ARG A 270 0.82 -16.79 2.01
CA ARG A 270 1.99 -15.97 1.72
C ARG A 270 3.07 -16.81 1.01
N ASP A 271 3.72 -16.24 0.01
CA ASP A 271 4.76 -16.93 -0.78
C ASP A 271 6.02 -17.26 0.06
N ASP A 272 6.20 -16.60 1.22
CA ASP A 272 7.31 -16.82 2.17
C ASP A 272 7.22 -18.14 2.98
N SER A 273 6.47 -19.14 2.51
CA SER A 273 6.37 -20.47 3.15
C SER A 273 7.64 -21.34 3.02
N GLY A 274 8.79 -20.71 2.78
CA GLY A 274 10.14 -21.26 2.91
C GLY A 274 10.83 -20.80 4.20
N SER A 275 10.72 -21.61 5.26
CA SER A 275 11.49 -21.58 6.51
C SER A 275 11.55 -20.27 7.33
N ILE A 276 10.55 -20.07 8.20
CA ILE A 276 10.82 -19.62 9.57
C ILE A 276 10.06 -20.56 10.50
N SER A 277 10.75 -21.60 10.99
CA SER A 277 10.32 -22.35 12.16
C SER A 277 10.41 -21.42 13.36
N THR A 278 9.27 -20.93 13.85
CA THR A 278 9.17 -20.33 15.18
C THR A 278 9.45 -21.43 16.22
N PRO A 279 10.45 -21.28 17.11
CA PRO A 279 10.64 -22.22 18.19
C PRO A 279 9.56 -21.95 19.24
N GLY A 280 8.66 -22.92 19.44
CA GLY A 280 7.87 -23.01 20.68
C GLY A 280 6.35 -23.11 20.52
N PHE A 281 5.86 -24.25 20.04
CA PHE A 281 4.74 -24.92 20.71
C PHE A 281 4.77 -26.42 20.37
N SER A 282 5.45 -27.20 21.22
CA SER A 282 5.47 -28.66 21.16
C SER A 282 4.16 -29.21 21.74
N GLY A 283 3.20 -29.50 20.86
CA GLY A 283 2.07 -30.40 21.11
C GLY A 283 2.18 -31.59 20.16
N GLY A 284 2.64 -32.73 20.69
CA GLY A 284 3.00 -33.91 19.90
C GLY A 284 1.83 -34.56 19.17
N GLY A 285 2.14 -35.06 17.97
CA GLY A 285 1.26 -35.88 17.15
C GLY A 285 2.05 -36.45 15.97
N THR A 286 2.81 -37.52 16.24
CA THR A 286 3.57 -38.27 15.24
C THR A 286 2.63 -38.84 14.18
N SER A 287 2.86 -38.57 12.90
CA SER A 287 2.52 -39.54 11.85
C SER A 287 3.44 -39.40 10.64
N SER A 288 4.09 -40.51 10.37
CA SER A 288 5.00 -40.80 9.27
C SER A 288 4.29 -40.79 7.92
N THR A 289 4.97 -40.26 6.92
CA THR A 289 4.72 -40.46 5.49
C THR A 289 4.79 -41.95 5.12
N THR A 290 3.79 -42.46 4.40
CA THR A 290 3.95 -43.52 3.40
C THR A 290 2.85 -43.42 2.33
N ASN A 291 3.23 -43.87 1.14
CA ASN A 291 2.63 -43.64 -0.16
C ASN A 291 1.58 -44.72 -0.53
N THR A 292 0.65 -44.38 -1.44
CA THR A 292 -0.08 -45.24 -2.42
C THR A 292 -1.03 -46.38 -1.97
N GLY A 293 -2.29 -46.37 -2.46
CA GLY A 293 -3.09 -47.60 -2.68
C GLY A 293 -4.64 -47.53 -2.57
N VAL A 294 -5.32 -47.42 -3.73
CA VAL A 294 -6.59 -48.05 -4.22
C VAL A 294 -7.75 -48.48 -3.27
N GLN A 295 -8.97 -48.00 -3.64
CA GLN A 295 -10.38 -48.49 -3.53
C GLN A 295 -10.93 -49.26 -2.29
N GLY A 296 -12.16 -48.88 -1.88
CA GLY A 296 -13.13 -49.78 -1.25
C GLY A 296 -14.23 -49.11 -0.41
N SER A 297 -15.48 -49.22 -0.86
CA SER A 297 -16.74 -48.72 -0.28
C SER A 297 -17.19 -49.36 1.04
N GLY A 298 -17.89 -48.61 1.92
CA GLY A 298 -18.66 -49.14 3.05
C GLY A 298 -19.34 -48.05 3.89
N SER A 299 -20.62 -48.24 4.22
CA SER A 299 -21.60 -47.24 4.71
C SER A 299 -21.83 -47.28 6.24
N SER A 300 -22.66 -46.33 6.72
CA SER A 300 -23.24 -46.12 8.07
C SER A 300 -22.33 -45.46 9.12
N GLY A 301 -22.76 -44.49 9.93
CA GLY A 301 -24.04 -43.79 10.11
C GLY A 301 -24.01 -43.05 11.46
N GLY A 302 -24.70 -41.91 11.56
CA GLY A 302 -25.16 -41.35 12.84
C GLY A 302 -24.48 -40.07 13.36
N GLY A 303 -25.11 -38.93 13.05
CA GLY A 303 -25.65 -37.99 14.05
C GLY A 303 -24.72 -36.99 14.73
N GLY A 304 -25.04 -35.70 14.61
CA GLY A 304 -24.62 -34.68 15.57
C GLY A 304 -24.47 -33.28 15.00
N ASP A 305 -25.58 -32.62 14.72
CA ASP A 305 -25.63 -31.16 14.52
C ASP A 305 -25.09 -30.42 15.75
N TYR A 306 -24.16 -29.48 15.56
CA TYR A 306 -23.87 -28.46 16.56
C TYR A 306 -23.66 -27.10 15.89
N PHE A 307 -24.77 -26.49 15.49
CA PHE A 307 -24.88 -25.05 15.35
C PHE A 307 -24.76 -24.41 16.73
N GLY A 308 -23.80 -23.49 16.88
CA GLY A 308 -23.63 -22.68 18.09
C GLY A 308 -23.18 -21.27 17.73
N MET A 309 -24.09 -20.48 17.17
CA MET A 309 -23.93 -19.03 17.07
C MET A 309 -23.84 -18.44 18.49
N ILE A 310 -22.77 -17.71 18.80
CA ILE A 310 -22.70 -16.80 19.95
C ILE A 310 -22.63 -15.38 19.40
N PHE A 311 -23.80 -14.77 19.25
CA PHE A 311 -23.99 -13.34 19.40
C PHE A 311 -24.37 -13.10 20.86
N GLY A 312 -23.44 -12.53 21.64
CA GLY A 312 -23.68 -12.06 23.00
C GLY A 312 -23.78 -10.55 23.03
N SER A 313 -25.01 -10.04 22.96
CA SER A 313 -25.38 -8.67 23.32
C SER A 313 -25.42 -8.52 24.84
N GLY A 314 -24.75 -7.48 25.38
CA GLY A 314 -25.01 -6.94 26.72
C GLY A 314 -23.81 -6.90 27.67
N ALA A 315 -23.03 -5.82 27.61
CA ALA A 315 -22.19 -5.38 28.73
C ALA A 315 -22.39 -3.86 28.94
N PRO A 316 -22.57 -3.39 30.19
CA PRO A 316 -22.82 -1.97 30.49
C PRO A 316 -21.56 -1.10 30.30
N PRO A 317 -21.71 0.22 30.10
CA PRO A 317 -20.58 1.10 29.78
C PRO A 317 -19.65 1.27 30.99
N PRO A 318 -18.33 1.42 30.78
CA PRO A 318 -17.43 1.81 31.86
C PRO A 318 -17.65 3.29 32.22
N THR A 319 -18.17 3.53 33.42
CA THR A 319 -18.18 4.86 34.04
C THR A 319 -16.77 5.23 34.47
N SER A 320 -16.04 5.97 33.62
CA SER A 320 -14.81 6.65 34.01
C SER A 320 -15.13 8.09 34.43
N THR A 321 -15.55 8.27 35.67
CA THR A 321 -15.69 9.60 36.29
C THR A 321 -14.35 10.28 36.56
N SER A 322 -13.23 9.55 36.48
CA SER A 322 -11.88 10.07 36.73
C SER A 322 -11.34 10.96 35.59
N LEU A 323 -11.66 10.66 34.33
CA LEU A 323 -11.19 11.45 33.17
C LEU A 323 -11.92 12.80 33.04
N ILE A 324 -13.19 12.88 33.46
CA ILE A 324 -13.96 14.13 33.42
C ILE A 324 -13.42 15.13 34.44
N PHE A 325 -13.08 14.69 35.66
CA PHE A 325 -12.48 15.55 36.69
C PHE A 325 -11.12 16.12 36.25
N LEU A 326 -10.29 15.32 35.56
CA LEU A 326 -8.99 15.78 35.07
C LEU A 326 -9.16 16.86 33.98
N SER A 327 -10.14 16.68 33.09
CA SER A 327 -10.43 17.67 32.04
C SER A 327 -10.97 19.00 32.59
N LEU A 328 -11.84 18.96 33.60
CA LEU A 328 -12.37 20.16 34.27
C LEU A 328 -11.29 20.89 35.08
N LEU A 329 -10.37 20.17 35.73
CA LEU A 329 -9.25 20.78 36.45
C LEU A 329 -8.29 21.50 35.48
N ILE A 330 -8.00 20.89 34.31
CA ILE A 330 -7.15 21.50 33.27
C ILE A 330 -7.81 22.77 32.70
N ILE A 331 -9.12 22.75 32.44
CA ILE A 331 -9.88 23.91 31.97
C ILE A 331 -9.89 25.02 33.02
N LEU A 332 -10.05 24.68 34.31
CA LEU A 332 -10.04 25.67 35.40
C LEU A 332 -8.66 26.34 35.53
N ILE A 333 -7.57 25.57 35.43
CA ILE A 333 -6.19 26.09 35.46
C ILE A 333 -5.91 26.99 34.24
N LEU A 334 -6.37 26.60 33.04
CA LEU A 334 -6.23 27.43 31.84
C LEU A 334 -7.04 28.74 31.92
N CYS A 335 -8.23 28.71 32.52
CA CYS A 335 -9.06 29.90 32.76
C CYS A 335 -8.49 30.84 33.82
N THR A 336 -7.82 30.34 34.86
CA THR A 336 -7.17 31.22 35.86
C THR A 336 -5.92 31.87 35.29
N ILE A 337 -5.13 31.15 34.47
CA ILE A 337 -3.94 31.70 33.83
C ILE A 337 -4.31 32.78 32.79
N THR A 338 -5.34 32.56 31.97
CA THR A 338 -5.77 33.57 30.98
C THR A 338 -6.38 34.82 31.60
N ASN A 339 -7.11 34.69 32.72
CA ASN A 339 -7.68 35.84 33.42
C ASN A 339 -6.63 36.67 34.20
N HIS A 340 -5.50 36.08 34.60
CA HIS A 340 -4.41 36.84 35.22
C HIS A 340 -3.53 37.59 34.21
N VAL A 341 -3.45 37.12 32.96
CA VAL A 341 -2.67 37.81 31.91
C VAL A 341 -3.44 38.99 31.30
N ALA A 342 -4.77 38.97 31.33
CA ALA A 342 -5.60 40.06 30.76
C ALA A 342 -5.70 41.32 31.65
N LEU A 343 -5.26 41.26 32.93
CA LEU A 343 -5.35 42.39 33.87
C LEU A 343 -4.05 43.23 34.00
N GLU A 344 -2.95 42.82 33.37
CA GLU A 344 -1.63 43.45 33.55
C GLU A 344 -1.14 44.30 32.35
N SER A 345 -1.96 44.51 31.31
CA SER A 345 -1.54 45.30 30.14
C SER A 345 -2.50 46.44 29.79
N PHE A 346 -2.48 47.49 30.60
CA PHE A 346 -2.82 48.86 30.17
C PHE A 346 -1.86 49.86 30.83
N PRO A 347 -0.99 50.52 30.04
CA PRO A 347 -0.58 51.87 30.37
C PRO A 347 -1.09 52.86 29.31
N LEU A 348 -1.59 53.97 29.85
CA LEU A 348 -1.98 55.18 29.17
C LEU A 348 -0.88 55.68 28.22
N LEU A 349 -1.30 56.25 27.08
CA LEU A 349 -0.57 57.36 26.43
C LEU A 349 -1.57 58.30 25.76
N SER A 350 -1.90 59.35 26.50
CA SER A 350 -2.46 60.60 26.01
C SER A 350 -1.35 61.65 26.05
N LEU A 351 -0.93 62.11 24.87
CA LEU A 351 -0.43 63.46 24.59
C LEU A 351 -0.48 63.69 23.07
#